data_AF-A0A1B6JE66-F1
#
_entry.id   AF-A0A1B6JE66-F1
#
_cell.length_a   1.000
_cell.length_b   1.000
_cell.length_c   1.000
_cell.angle_alpha   90.00
_cell.angle_beta   90.00
_cell.angle_gamma   90.00
#
_symmetry.space_group_name_H-M   'P 1'
#
loop_
_entity.id
_entity.type
_entity.pdbx_description
1 polymer ?
#
loop_
_entity_poly.entity_id
_entity_poly.type
_entity_poly.pdbx_seq_one_letter_code
_entity_poly.pdbx_strand_id
1 'polypeptide(L)'
;MTNKKCMTDTDNPYNVTLLDPLEFSLDHLVQRQTIQLTGNINGSVTSLSQFNVSYLLVAMATKSAKMSGSLPHLSLTGSYNVSGTAAGVLPVYGAGPYSAEMKNVSLDIITRLSNDRNSTNIDMTDFIVKFKPALVEVTLGGFLGGGPLGQLMEEFLQDTIVQFLNRAKRLIADDLSRTTIDAVNSRLTGHNI
;
A
#
# COMPACT_ATOMS: atom_id res chain seq x y z
N MET A 1 9.08 -22.16 -5.49
CA MET A 1 10.01 -21.32 -6.29
C MET A 1 9.33 -20.59 -7.46
N THR A 2 8.05 -20.86 -7.78
CA THR A 2 7.40 -20.35 -9.01
C THR A 2 6.78 -18.94 -8.90
N ASN A 3 6.38 -18.49 -7.70
CA ASN A 3 5.73 -17.17 -7.52
C ASN A 3 6.66 -15.96 -7.67
N LYS A 4 7.95 -16.10 -7.31
CA LYS A 4 8.92 -14.99 -7.34
C LYS A 4 9.11 -14.44 -8.76
N LYS A 5 9.15 -15.34 -9.75
CA LYS A 5 9.41 -14.98 -11.15
C LYS A 5 8.29 -14.12 -11.74
N CYS A 6 7.03 -14.37 -11.39
CA CYS A 6 5.90 -13.60 -11.93
C CYS A 6 5.83 -12.16 -11.40
N MET A 7 6.48 -11.86 -10.26
CA MET A 7 6.44 -10.54 -9.62
C MET A 7 7.60 -9.62 -10.03
N THR A 8 8.69 -10.20 -10.54
CA THR A 8 9.96 -9.51 -10.85
C THR A 8 10.33 -9.55 -12.33
N ASP A 9 9.68 -10.41 -13.13
CA ASP A 9 10.02 -10.63 -14.54
C ASP A 9 9.09 -9.83 -15.46
N THR A 10 9.67 -8.98 -16.30
CA THR A 10 8.94 -8.19 -17.31
C THR A 10 8.34 -9.07 -18.41
N ASP A 11 8.93 -10.24 -18.67
CA ASP A 11 8.48 -11.19 -19.69
C ASP A 11 7.57 -12.27 -19.08
N ASN A 12 6.79 -11.90 -18.06
CA ASN A 12 5.85 -12.82 -17.43
C ASN A 12 4.73 -13.22 -18.42
N PRO A 13 4.51 -14.52 -18.68
CA PRO A 13 3.47 -15.01 -19.61
C PRO A 13 2.04 -14.59 -19.25
N TYR A 14 1.83 -14.11 -18.02
CA TYR A 14 0.53 -13.67 -17.52
C TYR A 14 0.27 -12.15 -17.66
N ASN A 15 1.21 -11.38 -18.23
CA ASN A 15 1.11 -9.92 -18.42
C ASN A 15 0.66 -9.19 -17.12
N VAL A 16 1.21 -9.63 -16.00
CA VAL A 16 0.97 -9.01 -14.69
C VAL A 16 1.97 -7.88 -14.52
N THR A 17 1.50 -6.71 -14.08
CA THR A 17 2.38 -5.59 -13.74
C THR A 17 3.45 -6.04 -12.76
N LEU A 18 4.68 -5.54 -12.91
CA LEU A 18 5.73 -5.77 -11.94
C LEU A 18 5.26 -5.33 -10.55
N LEU A 19 5.43 -6.24 -9.58
CA LEU A 19 5.08 -5.97 -8.19
C LEU A 19 6.34 -5.73 -7.35
N ASP A 20 7.53 -5.98 -7.88
CA ASP A 20 8.79 -5.76 -7.17
C ASP A 20 9.92 -5.40 -8.17
N PRO A 21 10.25 -4.11 -8.37
CA PRO A 21 9.64 -2.95 -7.72
C PRO A 21 8.22 -2.65 -8.25
N LEU A 22 7.33 -2.24 -7.34
CA LEU A 22 6.04 -1.64 -7.69
C LEU A 22 6.18 -0.11 -7.65
N GLU A 23 6.13 0.52 -8.81
CA GLU A 23 6.21 1.97 -8.96
C GLU A 23 4.84 2.63 -8.72
N PHE A 24 4.84 3.80 -8.10
CA PHE A 24 3.64 4.60 -7.88
C PHE A 24 3.90 6.10 -7.98
N SER A 25 2.85 6.83 -8.34
CA SER A 25 2.81 8.29 -8.35
C SER A 25 1.45 8.74 -7.84
N LEU A 26 1.45 9.56 -6.80
CA LEU A 26 0.25 10.04 -6.12
C LEU A 26 0.27 11.56 -6.09
N ASP A 27 -0.67 12.16 -6.83
CA ASP A 27 -1.02 13.57 -6.70
C ASP A 27 -2.22 13.70 -5.76
N HIS A 28 -2.00 14.27 -4.57
CA HIS A 28 -3.04 14.36 -3.56
C HIS A 28 -3.20 15.76 -2.97
N LEU A 29 -4.46 16.20 -2.98
CA LEU A 29 -4.94 17.33 -2.21
C LEU A 29 -5.72 16.77 -1.02
N VAL A 30 -5.19 16.96 0.18
CA VAL A 30 -5.82 16.57 1.43
C VAL A 30 -6.37 17.83 2.09
N GLN A 31 -7.67 18.03 2.00
CA GLN A 31 -8.36 19.15 2.66
C GLN A 31 -9.29 18.61 3.75
N ARG A 32 -8.92 18.86 5.01
CA ARG A 32 -9.73 18.56 6.20
C ARG A 32 -9.81 19.79 7.10
N GLN A 33 -10.76 19.78 8.05
CA GLN A 33 -11.06 20.93 8.92
C GLN A 33 -9.84 21.58 9.58
N THR A 34 -8.81 20.79 9.90
CA THR A 34 -7.59 21.28 10.57
C THR A 34 -6.32 21.03 9.77
N ILE A 35 -6.37 20.44 8.57
CA ILE A 35 -5.19 20.13 7.78
C ILE A 35 -5.49 20.40 6.32
N GLN A 36 -4.70 21.27 5.70
CA GLN A 36 -4.72 21.52 4.26
C GLN A 36 -3.34 21.17 3.74
N LEU A 37 -3.21 20.07 3.00
CA LEU A 37 -1.97 19.65 2.38
C LEU A 37 -2.20 19.47 0.89
N THR A 38 -1.26 19.96 0.09
CA THR A 38 -1.17 19.69 -1.33
C THR A 38 0.23 19.19 -1.63
N GLY A 39 0.32 18.17 -2.48
CA GLY A 39 1.61 17.65 -2.85
C GLY A 39 1.55 16.44 -3.75
N ASN A 40 2.74 16.08 -4.20
CA ASN A 40 3.00 14.89 -4.98
C ASN A 40 3.95 13.99 -4.20
N ILE A 41 3.70 12.69 -4.25
CA ILE A 41 4.57 11.65 -3.71
C ILE A 41 4.77 10.60 -4.80
N ASN A 42 6.01 10.37 -5.19
CA ASN A 42 6.39 9.33 -6.13
C ASN A 42 7.33 8.35 -5.44
N GLY A 43 7.35 7.12 -5.90
CA GLY A 43 8.33 6.16 -5.41
C GLY A 43 8.09 4.75 -5.86
N SER A 44 8.89 3.87 -5.28
CA SER A 44 8.87 2.44 -5.52
C SER A 44 8.72 1.68 -4.22
N VAL A 45 7.99 0.57 -4.31
CA VAL A 45 7.85 -0.42 -3.26
C VAL A 45 8.69 -1.63 -3.66
N THR A 46 9.60 -2.07 -2.80
CA THR A 46 10.43 -3.24 -3.05
C THR A 46 10.25 -4.31 -1.98
N SER A 47 10.70 -5.52 -2.25
CA SER A 47 10.64 -6.69 -1.37
C SER A 47 9.24 -7.32 -1.20
N LEU A 48 8.27 -6.91 -2.02
CA LEU A 48 6.96 -7.58 -2.11
C LEU A 48 7.09 -9.05 -2.54
N SER A 49 8.14 -9.39 -3.32
CA SER A 49 8.45 -10.76 -3.73
C SER A 49 8.92 -11.68 -2.58
N GLN A 50 9.19 -11.12 -1.40
CA GLN A 50 9.57 -11.86 -0.19
C GLN A 50 8.36 -12.32 0.64
N PHE A 51 7.15 -12.15 0.11
CA PHE A 51 5.92 -12.57 0.76
C PHE A 51 5.88 -14.08 1.01
N ASN A 52 5.67 -14.44 2.27
CA ASN A 52 5.49 -15.82 2.70
C ASN A 52 4.02 -16.05 3.08
N VAL A 53 3.36 -16.96 2.36
CA VAL A 53 2.01 -17.42 2.69
C VAL A 53 2.12 -18.45 3.81
N SER A 54 1.45 -18.20 4.93
CA SER A 54 1.35 -19.16 6.03
C SER A 54 0.24 -20.17 5.78
N TYR A 55 -0.94 -19.69 5.37
CA TYR A 55 -2.05 -20.56 4.97
C TYR A 55 -3.01 -19.85 4.03
N LEU A 56 -3.74 -20.67 3.26
CA LEU A 56 -4.85 -20.27 2.40
C LEU A 56 -6.04 -21.17 2.73
N LEU A 57 -7.15 -20.56 3.12
CA LEU A 57 -8.41 -21.25 3.35
C LEU A 57 -9.41 -20.78 2.30
N VAL A 58 -9.93 -21.73 1.51
CA VAL A 58 -10.94 -21.46 0.49
C VAL A 58 -12.24 -22.13 0.91
N ALA A 59 -13.27 -21.33 1.11
CA ALA A 59 -14.61 -21.79 1.42
C ALA A 59 -15.50 -21.61 0.18
N MET A 60 -15.69 -22.70 -0.57
CA MET A 60 -16.48 -22.68 -1.81
C MET A 60 -17.95 -22.35 -1.57
N ALA A 61 -18.53 -22.85 -0.46
CA ALA A 61 -19.93 -22.60 -0.11
C ALA A 61 -20.24 -21.11 0.08
N THR A 62 -19.30 -20.35 0.65
CA THR A 62 -19.41 -18.91 0.86
C THR A 62 -18.68 -18.09 -0.20
N LYS A 63 -18.10 -18.75 -1.21
CA LYS A 63 -17.27 -18.15 -2.27
C LYS A 63 -16.22 -17.17 -1.71
N SER A 64 -15.58 -17.54 -0.61
CA SER A 64 -14.63 -16.68 0.08
C SER A 64 -13.28 -17.35 0.23
N ALA A 65 -12.20 -16.60 0.07
CA ALA A 65 -10.86 -17.05 0.43
C ALA A 65 -10.28 -16.17 1.55
N LYS A 66 -9.58 -16.81 2.47
CA LYS A 66 -8.77 -16.12 3.48
C LYS A 66 -7.33 -16.58 3.34
N MET A 67 -6.44 -15.63 3.19
CA MET A 67 -5.00 -15.87 3.15
C MET A 67 -4.35 -15.12 4.30
N SER A 68 -3.47 -15.78 5.03
CA SER A 68 -2.59 -15.11 5.99
C SER A 68 -1.14 -15.37 5.62
N GLY A 69 -0.30 -14.38 5.87
CA GLY A 69 1.11 -14.47 5.57
C GLY A 69 1.91 -13.40 6.28
N SER A 70 3.18 -13.37 5.94
CA SER A 70 4.12 -12.40 6.48
C SER A 70 5.06 -11.91 5.40
N LEU A 71 5.42 -10.63 5.48
CA LEU A 71 6.51 -10.04 4.73
C LEU A 71 7.64 -9.74 5.72
N PRO A 72 8.84 -10.31 5.56
CA PRO A 72 9.94 -10.03 6.48
C PRO A 72 10.36 -8.56 6.44
N HIS A 73 10.31 -7.97 5.24
CA HIS A 73 10.79 -6.62 4.98
C HIS A 73 10.06 -6.01 3.79
N LEU A 74 9.60 -4.77 3.93
CA LEU A 74 9.03 -3.95 2.87
C LEU A 74 9.73 -2.60 2.90
N SER A 75 10.32 -2.20 1.76
CA SER A 75 11.00 -0.92 1.62
C SER A 75 10.24 -0.03 0.65
N LEU A 76 9.99 1.20 1.07
CA LEU A 76 9.42 2.28 0.26
C LEU A 76 10.50 3.34 0.08
N THR A 77 10.80 3.71 -1.16
CA THR A 77 11.76 4.80 -1.43
C THR A 77 11.23 5.70 -2.52
N GLY A 78 11.54 7.00 -2.45
CA GLY A 78 11.12 7.91 -3.49
C GLY A 78 11.37 9.37 -3.16
N SER A 79 10.57 10.23 -3.78
CA SER A 79 10.61 11.67 -3.57
C SER A 79 9.22 12.21 -3.26
N TYR A 80 9.18 13.22 -2.40
CA TYR A 80 7.95 13.90 -2.04
C TYR A 80 8.14 15.41 -2.19
N ASN A 81 7.05 16.09 -2.51
CA ASN A 81 6.94 17.54 -2.45
C ASN A 81 5.56 17.87 -1.89
N VAL A 82 5.52 18.35 -0.66
CA VAL A 82 4.29 18.67 0.07
C VAL A 82 4.39 20.08 0.64
N SER A 83 3.26 20.77 0.63
CA SER A 83 3.11 22.08 1.26
C SER A 83 1.69 22.25 1.78
N GLY A 84 1.52 23.09 2.80
CA GLY A 84 0.22 23.27 3.42
C GLY A 84 0.27 23.84 4.83
N THR A 85 -0.85 23.69 5.53
CA THR A 85 -1.07 24.19 6.88
C THR A 85 -1.77 23.16 7.76
N ALA A 86 -1.34 23.06 9.03
CA ALA A 86 -1.98 22.30 10.09
C ALA A 86 -2.52 23.24 11.17
N ALA A 87 -3.64 22.85 11.79
CA ALA A 87 -4.44 23.67 12.71
C ALA A 87 -4.73 25.10 12.20
N GLY A 88 -4.73 25.29 10.88
CA GLY A 88 -4.93 26.60 10.22
C GLY A 88 -3.77 27.59 10.34
N VAL A 89 -2.72 27.31 11.12
CA VAL A 89 -1.65 28.29 11.43
C VAL A 89 -0.24 27.72 11.36
N LEU A 90 -0.06 26.40 11.49
CA LEU A 90 1.25 25.76 11.48
C LEU A 90 1.63 25.41 10.03
N PRO A 91 2.65 26.03 9.43
CA PRO A 91 3.08 25.65 8.09
C PRO A 91 3.65 24.23 8.12
N VAL A 92 3.20 23.40 7.18
CA VAL A 92 3.73 22.05 6.96
C VAL A 92 4.23 22.00 5.53
N TYR A 93 5.52 21.83 5.35
CA TYR A 93 6.13 21.71 4.03
C TYR A 93 7.36 20.82 4.09
N GLY A 94 7.70 20.24 2.96
CA GLY A 94 8.91 19.46 2.79
C GLY A 94 9.04 19.03 1.34
N ALA A 95 10.27 19.04 0.85
CA ALA A 95 10.59 18.54 -0.47
C ALA A 95 11.93 17.84 -0.42
N GLY A 96 11.96 16.58 -0.85
CA GLY A 96 13.18 15.78 -0.77
C GLY A 96 12.96 14.29 -0.95
N PRO A 97 14.02 13.49 -0.79
CA PRO A 97 13.91 12.05 -0.76
C PRO A 97 13.21 11.59 0.52
N TYR A 98 12.49 10.48 0.43
CA TYR A 98 12.01 9.77 1.61
C TYR A 98 12.40 8.29 1.54
N SER A 99 12.46 7.66 2.70
CA SER A 99 12.46 6.21 2.83
C SER A 99 11.53 5.78 3.96
N ALA A 100 10.86 4.64 3.78
CA ALA A 100 10.06 4.01 4.81
C ALA A 100 10.35 2.50 4.82
N GLU A 101 10.75 1.99 5.97
CA GLU A 101 11.09 0.59 6.15
C GLU A 101 10.11 -0.05 7.11
N MET A 102 9.46 -1.12 6.67
CA MET A 102 8.56 -1.92 7.50
C MET A 102 9.13 -3.31 7.69
N LYS A 103 9.32 -3.72 8.95
CA LYS A 103 9.88 -5.03 9.29
C LYS A 103 8.81 -5.93 9.91
N ASN A 104 8.87 -7.22 9.56
CA ASN A 104 7.98 -8.27 10.03
C ASN A 104 6.49 -7.90 9.89
N VAL A 105 6.07 -7.61 8.68
CA VAL A 105 4.68 -7.24 8.35
C VAL A 105 3.80 -8.48 8.36
N SER A 106 2.87 -8.57 9.30
CA SER A 106 1.82 -9.59 9.26
C SER A 106 0.71 -9.14 8.31
N LEU A 107 0.23 -10.04 7.46
CA LEU A 107 -0.78 -9.78 6.44
C LEU A 107 -1.93 -10.78 6.58
N ASP A 108 -3.16 -10.25 6.60
CA ASP A 108 -4.40 -11.00 6.47
C ASP A 108 -5.18 -10.44 5.28
N ILE A 109 -5.46 -11.29 4.31
CA ILE A 109 -6.22 -10.96 3.12
C ILE A 109 -7.50 -11.79 3.12
N ILE A 110 -8.64 -11.14 2.97
CA ILE A 110 -9.94 -11.78 2.84
C ILE A 110 -10.52 -11.34 1.51
N THR A 111 -10.88 -12.31 0.68
CA THR A 111 -11.52 -12.05 -0.61
C THR A 111 -12.88 -12.72 -0.67
N ARG A 112 -13.81 -12.10 -1.37
CA ARG A 112 -15.09 -12.70 -1.74
C ARG A 112 -15.30 -12.61 -3.23
N LEU A 113 -15.83 -13.70 -3.75
CA LEU A 113 -16.19 -13.86 -5.14
C LEU A 113 -17.71 -13.93 -5.24
N SER A 114 -18.26 -13.27 -6.24
CA SER A 114 -19.62 -13.44 -6.69
C SER A 114 -19.64 -14.15 -8.03
N ASN A 115 -20.77 -14.77 -8.32
CA ASN A 115 -21.10 -15.18 -9.68
C ASN A 115 -22.55 -14.74 -9.89
N ASP A 116 -22.80 -13.93 -10.92
CA ASP A 116 -24.16 -13.59 -11.32
C ASP A 116 -24.86 -14.85 -11.85
N ARG A 117 -26.12 -15.07 -11.46
CA ARG A 117 -26.86 -16.29 -11.81
C ARG A 117 -27.03 -16.47 -13.33
N ASN A 118 -26.88 -15.40 -14.10
CA ASN A 118 -27.00 -15.38 -15.56
C ASN A 118 -25.65 -15.29 -16.29
N SER A 119 -24.53 -15.37 -15.58
CA SER A 119 -23.19 -15.28 -16.15
C SER A 119 -22.34 -16.47 -15.70
N THR A 120 -21.39 -16.90 -16.53
CA THR A 120 -20.30 -17.80 -16.12
C THR A 120 -19.15 -17.03 -15.47
N ASN A 121 -19.22 -15.69 -15.45
CA ASN A 121 -18.16 -14.84 -14.93
C ASN A 121 -18.13 -14.86 -13.41
N ILE A 122 -16.95 -15.12 -12.87
CA ILE A 122 -16.65 -14.94 -11.46
C ILE A 122 -16.10 -13.53 -11.30
N ASP A 123 -16.70 -12.75 -10.41
CA ASP A 123 -16.23 -11.41 -10.09
C ASP A 123 -15.77 -11.36 -8.63
N MET A 124 -14.62 -10.74 -8.38
CA MET A 124 -14.23 -10.36 -7.03
C MET A 124 -15.07 -9.16 -6.58
N THR A 125 -15.80 -9.33 -5.47
CA THR A 125 -16.64 -8.27 -4.88
C THR A 125 -15.99 -7.59 -3.68
N ASP A 126 -15.16 -8.33 -2.96
CA ASP A 126 -14.44 -7.82 -1.80
C ASP A 126 -12.98 -8.24 -1.86
N PHE A 127 -12.10 -7.30 -1.55
CA PHE A 127 -10.69 -7.54 -1.26
C PHE A 127 -10.30 -6.74 -0.02
N ILE A 128 -10.26 -7.39 1.13
CA ILE A 128 -9.95 -6.76 2.42
C ILE A 128 -8.54 -7.14 2.80
N VAL A 129 -7.66 -6.15 2.89
CA VAL A 129 -6.28 -6.33 3.39
C VAL A 129 -6.15 -5.72 4.77
N LYS A 130 -5.62 -6.50 5.69
CA LYS A 130 -5.15 -6.03 6.99
C LYS A 130 -3.67 -6.28 7.06
N PHE A 131 -2.90 -5.23 7.36
CA PHE A 131 -1.46 -5.33 7.52
C PHE A 131 -1.01 -4.72 8.83
N LYS A 132 -0.06 -5.40 9.48
CA LYS A 132 0.47 -5.00 10.78
C LYS A 132 1.99 -5.16 10.77
N PRO A 133 2.75 -4.09 10.48
CA PRO A 133 4.20 -4.08 10.67
C PRO A 133 4.53 -4.18 12.16
N ALA A 134 5.60 -4.91 12.49
CA ALA A 134 6.12 -4.94 13.86
C ALA A 134 6.94 -3.68 14.17
N LEU A 135 7.68 -3.19 13.18
CA LEU A 135 8.47 -1.97 13.25
C LEU A 135 8.27 -1.17 11.96
N VAL A 136 8.20 0.16 12.10
CA VAL A 136 8.20 1.09 10.98
C VAL A 136 9.21 2.19 11.27
N GLU A 137 10.13 2.38 10.33
CA GLU A 137 11.13 3.44 10.34
C GLU A 137 10.84 4.35 9.14
N VAL A 138 10.80 5.66 9.33
CA VAL A 138 10.53 6.62 8.25
C VAL A 138 11.55 7.75 8.32
N THR A 139 12.07 8.12 7.16
CA THR A 139 12.99 9.24 6.96
C THR A 139 12.41 10.18 5.92
N LEU A 140 12.36 11.49 6.22
CA LEU A 140 11.86 12.53 5.33
C LEU A 140 12.93 13.59 5.14
N GLY A 141 13.69 13.52 4.05
CA GLY A 141 14.68 14.54 3.73
C GLY A 141 14.03 15.91 3.48
N GLY A 142 14.60 16.97 4.04
CA GLY A 142 14.14 18.35 3.80
C GLY A 142 12.81 18.72 4.45
N PHE A 143 12.31 17.91 5.39
CA PHE A 143 11.08 18.23 6.12
C PHE A 143 11.25 19.52 6.93
N LEU A 144 10.30 20.44 6.80
CA LEU A 144 10.35 21.80 7.37
C LEU A 144 11.65 22.56 7.05
N GLY A 145 12.27 22.27 5.91
CA GLY A 145 13.50 22.91 5.46
C GLY A 145 14.80 22.30 6.01
N GLY A 146 14.75 21.18 6.73
CA GLY A 146 15.94 20.41 7.15
C GLY A 146 16.83 21.07 8.21
N GLY A 147 16.39 22.18 8.80
CA GLY A 147 17.08 22.83 9.92
C GLY A 147 16.79 22.17 11.28
N PRO A 148 17.19 22.81 12.40
CA PRO A 148 16.96 22.29 13.75
C PRO A 148 15.49 21.98 14.06
N LEU A 149 14.57 22.77 13.51
CA LEU A 149 13.12 22.54 13.64
C LEU A 149 12.68 21.28 12.88
N GLY A 150 13.27 21.01 11.71
CA GLY A 150 13.04 19.79 10.95
C GLY A 150 13.50 18.56 11.73
N GLN A 151 14.71 18.61 12.30
CA GLN A 151 15.26 17.53 13.12
C GLN A 151 14.40 17.25 14.36
N LEU A 152 13.97 18.30 15.09
CA LEU A 152 13.08 18.16 16.23
C LEU A 152 11.73 17.52 15.83
N MET A 153 11.19 17.91 14.68
CA MET A 153 9.93 17.38 14.19
C MET A 153 10.07 15.96 13.64
N GLU A 154 11.23 15.58 13.09
CA GLU A 154 11.53 14.19 12.73
C GLU A 154 11.53 13.28 13.97
N GLU A 155 12.16 13.71 15.08
CA GLU A 155 12.11 12.99 16.36
C GLU A 155 10.67 12.87 16.89
N PHE A 156 9.91 13.97 16.87
CA PHE A 156 8.50 13.97 17.27
C PHE A 156 7.61 13.09 16.37
N LEU A 157 7.92 13.05 15.07
CA LEU A 157 7.22 12.20 14.11
C LEU A 157 7.47 10.73 14.40
N GLN A 158 8.66 10.32 14.86
CA GLN A 158 8.92 8.92 15.23
C GLN A 158 7.98 8.43 16.35
N ASP A 159 7.72 9.27 17.35
CA ASP A 159 6.78 8.95 18.44
C ASP A 159 5.31 8.95 17.98
N THR A 160 4.99 9.78 16.99
CA THR A 160 3.63 9.94 16.47
C THR A 160 3.33 9.02 15.27
N ILE A 161 4.36 8.40 14.68
CA ILE A 161 4.30 7.69 13.40
C ILE A 161 3.26 6.57 13.46
N VAL A 162 3.11 5.90 14.60
CA VAL A 162 2.17 4.78 14.77
C VAL A 162 0.72 5.23 14.58
N GLN A 163 0.35 6.40 15.11
CA GLN A 163 -1.02 6.93 14.97
C GLN A 163 -1.28 7.37 13.53
N PHE A 164 -0.30 8.02 12.90
CA PHE A 164 -0.38 8.41 11.50
C PHE A 164 -0.49 7.18 10.60
N LEU A 165 0.37 6.17 10.81
CA LEU A 165 0.34 4.89 10.10
C LEU A 165 -1.01 4.20 10.25
N ASN A 166 -1.64 4.22 11.41
CA ASN A 166 -2.96 3.62 11.58
C ASN A 166 -4.06 4.31 10.76
N ARG A 167 -3.93 5.61 10.46
CA ARG A 167 -4.82 6.33 9.54
C ARG A 167 -4.45 6.07 8.08
N ALA A 168 -3.16 6.14 7.74
CA ALA A 168 -2.66 5.85 6.41
C ALA A 168 -2.96 4.41 5.97
N LYS A 169 -2.90 3.44 6.89
CA LYS A 169 -3.29 2.03 6.68
C LYS A 169 -4.66 1.89 6.04
N ARG A 170 -5.64 2.69 6.47
CA ARG A 170 -7.00 2.63 5.90
C ARG A 170 -6.99 3.11 4.45
N LEU A 171 -6.37 4.26 4.18
CA LEU A 171 -6.26 4.80 2.82
C LEU A 171 -5.55 3.83 1.87
N ILE A 172 -4.42 3.26 2.32
CA ILE A 172 -3.65 2.26 1.56
C ILE A 172 -4.47 0.99 1.34
N ALA A 173 -5.16 0.49 2.36
CA ALA A 173 -5.99 -0.71 2.24
C ALA A 173 -7.17 -0.49 1.28
N ASP A 174 -7.82 0.68 1.32
CA ASP A 174 -8.92 1.03 0.43
C ASP A 174 -8.45 1.16 -1.03
N ASP A 175 -7.27 1.78 -1.24
CA ASP A 175 -6.66 1.92 -2.57
C ASP A 175 -6.24 0.56 -3.14
N LEU A 176 -5.57 -0.26 -2.34
CA LEU A 176 -5.17 -1.62 -2.72
C LEU A 176 -6.38 -2.51 -3.00
N SER A 177 -7.46 -2.35 -2.22
CA SER A 177 -8.74 -3.04 -2.43
C SER A 177 -9.30 -2.75 -3.81
N ARG A 178 -9.47 -1.47 -4.14
CA ARG A 178 -10.01 -1.04 -5.43
C ARG A 178 -9.15 -1.53 -6.59
N THR A 179 -7.85 -1.23 -6.56
CA THR A 179 -6.92 -1.58 -7.64
C THR A 179 -6.83 -3.09 -7.86
N THR A 180 -6.86 -3.89 -6.79
CA THR A 180 -6.81 -5.36 -6.91
C THR A 180 -8.10 -5.93 -7.47
N ILE A 181 -9.27 -5.41 -7.05
CA ILE A 181 -10.57 -5.84 -7.60
C ILE A 181 -10.60 -5.57 -9.10
N ASP A 182 -10.23 -4.36 -9.53
CA ASP A 182 -10.23 -3.99 -10.95
C ASP A 182 -9.25 -4.87 -11.76
N ALA A 183 -8.03 -5.05 -11.24
CA ALA A 183 -7.01 -5.90 -11.88
C ALA A 183 -7.48 -7.36 -12.00
N VAL A 184 -8.05 -7.93 -10.94
CA VAL A 184 -8.53 -9.32 -10.97
C VAL A 184 -9.74 -9.47 -11.89
N ASN A 185 -10.74 -8.59 -11.78
CA ASN A 185 -11.96 -8.67 -12.59
C ASN A 185 -11.67 -8.51 -14.08
N SER A 186 -10.75 -7.61 -14.47
CA SER A 186 -10.31 -7.48 -15.87
C SER A 186 -9.73 -8.76 -16.47
N ARG A 187 -9.24 -9.70 -15.63
CA ARG A 187 -8.68 -11.00 -16.04
C ARG A 187 -9.69 -12.14 -15.94
N LEU A 188 -10.63 -12.05 -14.99
CA LEU A 188 -11.72 -13.01 -14.84
C LEU A 188 -12.78 -12.84 -15.94
N THR A 189 -12.98 -11.61 -16.46
CA THR A 189 -13.77 -11.35 -17.67
C THR A 189 -13.05 -11.91 -18.89
N GLY A 190 -13.20 -13.20 -19.16
CA GLY A 190 -12.58 -13.89 -20.29
C GLY A 190 -12.28 -15.37 -20.06
N HIS A 191 -12.29 -15.84 -18.81
CA HIS A 191 -12.15 -17.26 -18.48
C HIS A 191 -13.53 -17.85 -18.18
N ASN A 192 -14.17 -18.40 -19.22
CA ASN A 192 -15.30 -19.30 -19.03
C ASN A 192 -14.77 -20.59 -18.38
N ILE A 193 -15.34 -20.97 -17.25
CA ILE A 193 -15.19 -22.33 -16.70
C ILE A 193 -16.30 -23.20 -17.28
#